data_AF-A0A9W7KZA1-F1
#
_entry.id   AF-A0A9W7KZA1-F1
#
_cell.length_a   1.000
_cell.length_b   1.000
_cell.length_c   1.000
_cell.angle_alpha   90.00
_cell.angle_beta   90.00
_cell.angle_gamma   90.00
#
_symmetry.space_group_name_H-M   'P 1'
#
loop_
_entity.id
_entity.type
_entity.pdbx_description
1 polymer ?
#
loop_
_entity_poly.entity_id
_entity_poly.type
_entity_poly.pdbx_seq_one_letter_code
_entity_poly.pdbx_strand_id
1 'polypeptide(L)'
;MAFYASRYLLSTSLRRGWKSISLPTLNLLTISVDPTSFPHPDLTNVVLTLNPTWREDGHIEFEQSLSKACVELDVTVTEQSVPNIKGSNDNSHILIHIAPRTPFAEPSNSTAKPLDEFPDQFSEPTGFGNKQDEEQWPSLPYSADSKKAPPTNISTSLNENSDVPTTLITLSLPQKLNLEADLPIGDVNVTDKIEGDTSLVTGGGAINVVKLRGHNITLKTPGPIYVSKLIEAETAILNSETRLRAKLINGKNVQINVDTSRSRSRPPTSPTKRDDDDSGCLVDIGSLYTNDDSIPAEINVVRNPSDKSPVANVKVKGNHGHIKVVTNSVDLEGVEDEHGNVIPAVELGGVNGACEVLIHEVSSPNSLAARVHFDSVFKDSWSVIEAEKGDLDITVDRKLHAELKMISFKEPFGEEQSSMLSGWTDLPEATEGVGIDRIKKLTDATKNVQTESHATYDLFQCEVLNSTEEPDSRFEAKTGNMKRGAGKVDIEGAKEFALKGFSAPTDDSDDSSSSSNSDDDSSTSELPMISVGTGKEGHISLETLSWMDSIQRRFGMREKD
;
A
#
# COMPACT_ATOMS: atom_id res chain seq x y z
N MET A 1 -8.90 67.53 -10.88
CA MET A 1 -9.87 66.55 -10.33
C MET A 1 -10.18 65.55 -11.44
N ALA A 2 -9.48 64.42 -11.44
CA ALA A 2 -9.75 63.28 -12.32
C ALA A 2 -10.40 62.21 -11.44
N PHE A 3 -11.62 61.78 -11.80
CA PHE A 3 -12.31 60.70 -11.13
C PHE A 3 -11.74 59.36 -11.56
N TYR A 4 -11.13 58.65 -10.62
CA TYR A 4 -10.90 57.21 -10.69
C TYR A 4 -12.26 56.52 -10.73
N ALA A 5 -12.61 55.91 -11.86
CA ALA A 5 -13.69 54.93 -11.92
C ALA A 5 -13.06 53.53 -11.79
N SER A 6 -13.09 52.99 -10.58
CA SER A 6 -12.81 51.59 -10.28
C SER A 6 -13.77 50.69 -11.07
N ARG A 7 -13.27 49.98 -12.08
CA ARG A 7 -13.98 48.86 -12.69
C ARG A 7 -14.00 47.71 -11.68
N TYR A 8 -15.16 47.47 -11.09
CA TYR A 8 -15.47 46.18 -10.49
C TYR A 8 -15.45 45.13 -11.61
N LEU A 9 -14.47 44.21 -11.56
CA LEU A 9 -14.56 42.94 -12.26
C LEU A 9 -15.66 42.13 -11.58
N LEU A 10 -16.88 42.25 -12.08
CA LEU A 10 -17.94 41.29 -11.78
C LEU A 10 -17.46 39.92 -12.27
N SER A 11 -17.33 38.95 -11.37
CA SER A 11 -17.08 37.56 -11.73
C SER A 11 -18.33 37.00 -12.43
N THR A 12 -18.47 37.28 -13.71
CA THR A 12 -19.52 36.67 -14.53
C THR A 12 -19.07 35.26 -14.86
N SER A 13 -19.56 34.27 -14.10
CA SER A 13 -19.48 32.86 -14.51
C SER A 13 -20.19 32.73 -15.85
N LEU A 14 -19.45 32.46 -16.93
CA LEU A 14 -20.06 32.17 -18.23
C LEU A 14 -20.63 30.76 -18.15
N ARG A 15 -21.97 30.64 -18.02
CA ARG A 15 -22.68 29.37 -18.21
C ARG A 15 -22.87 29.18 -19.71
N ARG A 16 -22.18 28.20 -20.31
CA ARG A 16 -22.38 27.82 -21.72
C ARG A 16 -23.14 26.49 -21.81
N GLY A 17 -23.76 26.29 -22.97
CA GLY A 17 -24.91 25.41 -23.20
C GLY A 17 -24.73 23.94 -22.85
N TRP A 18 -25.87 23.31 -22.63
CA TRP A 18 -26.07 21.93 -22.20
C TRP A 18 -25.77 20.98 -23.36
N LYS A 19 -24.85 20.04 -23.16
CA LYS A 19 -24.72 18.86 -24.04
C LYS A 19 -25.38 17.68 -23.32
N SER A 20 -26.53 17.25 -23.81
CA SER A 20 -27.24 16.07 -23.32
C SER A 20 -26.77 14.85 -24.11
N ILE A 21 -26.37 13.79 -23.43
CA ILE A 21 -25.89 12.54 -24.05
C ILE A 21 -26.69 11.36 -23.50
N SER A 22 -27.14 10.47 -24.39
CA SER A 22 -27.99 9.31 -24.09
C SER A 22 -27.16 8.16 -23.50
N LEU A 23 -27.55 7.62 -22.33
CA LEU A 23 -26.93 6.49 -21.63
C LEU A 23 -27.21 5.10 -22.18
N PRO A 24 -28.36 4.75 -22.81
CA PRO A 24 -28.58 3.37 -23.27
C PRO A 24 -27.56 2.91 -24.34
N THR A 25 -26.71 3.80 -24.86
CA THR A 25 -25.61 3.50 -25.79
C THR A 25 -24.23 3.87 -25.27
N LEU A 26 -24.12 4.46 -24.07
CA LEU A 26 -22.91 5.13 -23.62
C LEU A 26 -21.96 4.16 -22.92
N ASN A 27 -21.17 3.47 -23.73
CA ASN A 27 -20.13 2.56 -23.24
C ASN A 27 -18.89 3.32 -22.75
N LEU A 28 -18.58 4.49 -23.34
CA LEU A 28 -17.37 5.28 -23.07
C LEU A 28 -17.62 6.79 -23.24
N LEU A 29 -17.36 7.57 -22.19
CA LEU A 29 -17.33 9.03 -22.20
C LEU A 29 -15.88 9.51 -22.24
N THR A 30 -15.40 9.99 -23.39
CA THR A 30 -14.06 10.59 -23.45
C THR A 30 -14.14 12.10 -23.22
N ILE A 31 -13.48 12.61 -22.18
CA ILE A 31 -13.24 14.03 -21.93
C ILE A 31 -11.81 14.31 -22.37
N SER A 32 -11.65 14.86 -23.58
CA SER A 32 -10.36 15.35 -24.03
C SER A 32 -10.22 16.84 -23.74
N VAL A 33 -9.16 17.22 -23.04
CA VAL A 33 -8.80 18.63 -22.83
C VAL A 33 -7.50 18.90 -23.58
N ASP A 34 -7.56 19.78 -24.57
CA ASP A 34 -6.38 20.23 -25.30
C ASP A 34 -5.82 21.51 -24.65
N PRO A 35 -4.67 21.45 -23.95
CA PRO A 35 -4.10 22.62 -23.29
C PRO A 35 -3.50 23.64 -24.27
N THR A 36 -3.39 23.34 -25.58
CA THR A 36 -2.97 24.33 -26.58
C THR A 36 -4.00 25.45 -26.76
N SER A 37 -5.24 25.24 -26.31
CA SER A 37 -6.33 26.22 -26.29
C SER A 37 -6.23 27.28 -25.18
N PHE A 38 -5.14 27.30 -24.39
CA PHE A 38 -4.83 28.38 -23.43
C PHE A 38 -3.84 29.40 -24.05
N PRO A 39 -4.29 30.45 -24.75
CA PRO A 39 -3.40 31.33 -25.51
C PRO A 39 -2.67 32.39 -24.69
N HIS A 40 -2.88 32.50 -23.36
CA HIS A 40 -2.31 33.61 -22.58
C HIS A 40 -1.54 33.14 -21.33
N PRO A 41 -0.26 33.54 -21.15
CA PRO A 41 0.53 33.20 -19.96
C PRO A 41 -0.04 33.79 -18.65
N ASP A 42 -0.84 34.85 -18.75
CA ASP A 42 -1.45 35.53 -17.58
C ASP A 42 -2.71 34.82 -17.04
N LEU A 43 -3.19 33.77 -17.69
CA LEU A 43 -4.35 32.99 -17.24
C LEU A 43 -3.91 31.91 -16.25
N THR A 44 -3.36 32.35 -15.12
CA THR A 44 -3.12 31.47 -13.97
C THR A 44 -4.46 31.10 -13.34
N ASN A 45 -4.64 29.86 -12.88
CA ASN A 45 -5.79 29.42 -12.09
C ASN A 45 -7.15 29.44 -12.83
N VAL A 46 -7.20 28.87 -14.04
CA VAL A 46 -8.49 28.54 -14.67
C VAL A 46 -9.02 27.26 -14.02
N VAL A 47 -10.21 27.36 -13.42
CA VAL A 47 -10.95 26.21 -12.89
C VAL A 47 -12.01 25.83 -13.91
N LEU A 48 -11.87 24.67 -14.52
CA LEU A 48 -12.94 24.03 -15.28
C LEU A 48 -13.71 23.12 -14.33
N THR A 49 -14.99 23.42 -14.11
CA THR A 49 -15.90 22.52 -13.40
C THR A 49 -16.86 21.89 -14.40
N LEU A 50 -16.90 20.56 -14.43
CA LEU A 50 -17.90 19.79 -15.16
C LEU A 50 -18.84 19.12 -14.15
N ASN A 51 -20.09 19.57 -14.13
CA ASN A 51 -21.15 19.03 -13.26
C ASN A 51 -22.12 18.19 -14.09
N PRO A 52 -21.99 16.84 -14.09
CA PRO A 52 -22.96 15.97 -14.73
C PRO A 52 -24.23 15.90 -13.90
N THR A 53 -25.35 16.22 -14.53
CA THR A 53 -26.69 15.97 -14.01
C THR A 53 -27.24 14.72 -14.69
N TRP A 54 -27.50 13.69 -13.88
CA TRP A 54 -28.06 12.43 -14.33
C TRP A 54 -29.58 12.54 -14.39
N ARG A 55 -30.14 12.35 -15.58
CA ARG A 55 -31.58 12.38 -15.81
C ARG A 55 -32.19 10.99 -15.68
N GLU A 56 -33.46 10.95 -15.30
CA GLU A 56 -34.23 9.71 -15.13
C GLU A 56 -34.46 8.97 -16.45
N ASP A 57 -34.40 9.68 -17.58
CA ASP A 57 -34.49 9.12 -18.94
C ASP A 57 -33.19 8.45 -19.40
N GLY A 58 -32.20 8.36 -18.50
CA GLY A 58 -30.91 7.83 -18.82
C GLY A 58 -30.11 8.80 -19.69
N HIS A 59 -30.18 10.11 -19.52
CA HIS A 59 -29.24 11.04 -20.15
C HIS A 59 -28.30 11.66 -19.11
N ILE A 60 -27.05 11.97 -19.50
CA ILE A 60 -26.17 12.85 -18.74
C ILE A 60 -26.16 14.23 -19.39
N GLU A 61 -26.42 15.26 -18.60
CA GLU A 61 -26.25 16.65 -19.00
C GLU A 61 -25.06 17.26 -18.25
N PHE A 62 -24.10 17.83 -18.98
CA PHE A 62 -22.97 18.50 -18.36
C PHE A 62 -23.23 20.00 -18.25
N GLU A 63 -23.26 20.52 -17.02
CA GLU A 63 -23.11 21.94 -16.78
C GLU A 63 -21.62 22.26 -16.69
N GLN A 64 -21.11 23.03 -17.65
CA GLN A 64 -19.75 23.54 -17.66
C GLN A 64 -19.71 24.93 -17.03
N SER A 65 -18.83 25.13 -16.06
CA SER A 65 -18.51 26.47 -15.54
C SER A 65 -17.01 26.71 -15.52
N LEU A 66 -16.60 27.90 -15.95
CA LEU A 66 -15.22 28.39 -15.89
C LEU A 66 -15.11 29.50 -14.83
N SER A 67 -14.08 29.45 -13.97
CA SER A 67 -13.85 30.47 -12.92
C SER A 67 -13.45 31.85 -13.47
N LYS A 68 -12.87 31.89 -14.66
CA LYS A 68 -12.45 33.11 -15.36
C LYS A 68 -12.97 33.09 -16.80
N ALA A 69 -13.28 34.26 -17.35
CA ALA A 69 -13.65 34.41 -18.75
C ALA A 69 -12.42 34.12 -19.63
N CYS A 70 -12.24 32.84 -19.95
CA CYS A 70 -11.14 32.34 -20.76
C CYS A 70 -11.62 32.04 -22.18
N VAL A 71 -10.69 32.11 -23.13
CA VAL A 71 -10.88 31.70 -24.53
C VAL A 71 -11.31 30.23 -24.57
N GLU A 72 -12.11 29.87 -25.59
CA GLU A 72 -12.75 28.58 -25.81
C GLU A 72 -11.87 27.40 -25.40
N LEU A 73 -12.25 26.75 -24.29
CA LEU A 73 -11.73 25.45 -23.96
C LEU A 73 -12.52 24.42 -24.79
N ASP A 74 -11.87 23.84 -25.80
CA ASP A 74 -12.48 22.77 -26.59
C ASP A 74 -12.49 21.48 -25.77
N VAL A 75 -13.50 21.37 -24.91
CA VAL A 75 -13.83 20.09 -24.25
C VAL A 75 -14.53 19.24 -25.27
N THR A 76 -13.77 18.36 -25.93
CA THR A 76 -14.36 17.40 -26.85
C THR A 76 -14.89 16.23 -26.02
N VAL A 77 -16.22 16.18 -25.89
CA VAL A 77 -16.92 15.00 -25.41
C VAL A 77 -17.30 14.14 -26.61
N THR A 78 -16.57 13.06 -26.82
CA THR A 78 -16.87 12.04 -27.85
C THR A 78 -17.55 10.84 -27.22
N GLU A 79 -18.66 10.43 -27.83
CA GLU A 79 -19.24 9.10 -27.62
C GLU A 79 -18.50 8.15 -28.56
N GLN A 80 -17.83 7.14 -28.01
CA GLN A 80 -17.31 6.02 -28.79
C GLN A 80 -18.16 4.79 -28.52
N SER A 81 -18.78 4.26 -29.57
CA SER A 81 -19.37 2.92 -29.53
C SER A 81 -18.23 1.90 -29.43
N VAL A 82 -17.91 1.45 -28.22
CA VAL A 82 -16.96 0.34 -28.05
C VAL A 82 -17.64 -0.92 -28.61
N PRO A 83 -17.04 -1.62 -29.59
CA PRO A 83 -17.62 -2.86 -30.10
C PRO A 83 -17.74 -3.86 -28.96
N ASN A 84 -18.96 -4.36 -28.74
CA ASN A 84 -19.36 -5.34 -27.71
C ASN A 84 -18.18 -6.13 -27.12
N ILE A 85 -17.66 -5.66 -25.98
CA ILE A 85 -16.76 -6.45 -25.15
C ILE A 85 -17.64 -7.52 -24.52
N LYS A 86 -17.62 -8.74 -25.09
CA LYS A 86 -18.36 -9.88 -24.55
C LYS A 86 -17.97 -10.08 -23.09
N GLY A 87 -18.89 -9.80 -22.17
CA GLY A 87 -18.71 -9.99 -20.72
C GLY A 87 -18.65 -8.71 -19.89
N SER A 88 -18.68 -7.52 -20.48
CA SER A 88 -18.83 -6.27 -19.70
C SER A 88 -20.28 -6.12 -19.25
N ASN A 89 -20.52 -6.19 -17.93
CA ASN A 89 -21.75 -5.69 -17.33
C ASN A 89 -21.93 -4.19 -17.66
N ASP A 90 -23.17 -3.69 -17.60
CA ASP A 90 -23.64 -2.32 -17.97
C ASP A 90 -22.97 -1.15 -17.21
N ASN A 91 -21.65 -1.14 -17.06
CA ASN A 91 -20.91 -0.10 -16.36
C ASN A 91 -20.48 0.99 -17.35
N SER A 92 -20.87 2.23 -17.09
CA SER A 92 -20.40 3.38 -17.86
C SER A 92 -18.90 3.61 -17.63
N HIS A 93 -18.14 3.80 -18.70
CA HIS A 93 -16.73 4.19 -18.64
C HIS A 93 -16.57 5.69 -18.88
N ILE A 94 -15.65 6.33 -18.17
CA ILE A 94 -15.21 7.70 -18.43
C ILE A 94 -13.70 7.67 -18.68
N LEU A 95 -13.27 8.09 -19.87
CA LEU A 95 -11.89 8.28 -20.26
C LEU A 95 -11.56 9.78 -20.22
N ILE A 96 -10.57 10.19 -19.46
CA ILE A 96 -10.08 11.57 -19.44
C ILE A 96 -8.70 11.55 -20.05
N HIS A 97 -8.56 12.11 -21.24
CA HIS A 97 -7.27 12.19 -21.93
C HIS A 97 -6.88 13.66 -22.08
N ILE A 98 -5.82 14.07 -21.40
CA ILE A 98 -5.31 15.44 -21.54
C ILE A 98 -4.13 15.38 -22.49
N ALA A 99 -4.24 15.95 -23.69
CA ALA A 99 -3.13 15.91 -24.64
C ALA A 99 -1.98 16.80 -24.12
N PRO A 100 -0.70 16.43 -24.33
CA PRO A 100 0.41 17.31 -23.97
C PRO A 100 0.36 18.56 -24.83
N ARG A 101 0.74 19.72 -24.25
CA ARG A 101 0.96 20.93 -25.04
C ARG A 101 2.08 20.63 -26.04
N THR A 102 1.78 20.62 -27.33
CA THR A 102 2.83 20.63 -28.36
C THR A 102 3.63 21.92 -28.15
N PRO A 103 4.96 21.84 -27.92
CA PRO A 103 5.76 23.04 -27.79
C PRO A 103 5.60 23.83 -29.09
N PHE A 104 5.16 25.09 -28.96
CA PHE A 104 5.15 26.01 -30.09
C PHE A 104 6.60 26.06 -30.58
N ALA A 105 6.85 25.64 -31.83
CA ALA A 105 8.16 25.75 -32.42
C ALA A 105 8.50 27.24 -32.53
N GLU A 106 9.26 27.77 -31.57
CA GLU A 106 9.74 29.14 -31.65
C GLU A 106 10.61 29.26 -32.92
N PRO A 107 10.35 30.24 -33.80
CA PRO A 107 11.25 30.52 -34.89
C PRO A 107 12.60 30.94 -34.30
N SER A 108 13.62 30.13 -34.56
CA SER A 108 14.99 30.39 -34.13
C SER A 108 15.49 31.71 -34.70
N ASN A 109 15.46 32.76 -33.87
CA ASN A 109 16.19 33.99 -34.14
C ASN A 109 17.14 34.30 -32.99
N SER A 110 18.35 34.63 -33.42
CA SER A 110 19.60 34.53 -32.68
C SER A 110 19.88 35.68 -31.71
N THR A 111 20.95 35.45 -30.94
CA THR A 111 21.88 36.41 -30.32
C THR A 111 21.44 37.12 -29.03
N ALA A 112 21.79 36.52 -27.90
CA ALA A 112 21.97 37.21 -26.63
C ALA A 112 23.46 37.17 -26.20
N LYS A 113 23.97 38.34 -25.78
CA LYS A 113 25.30 38.57 -25.21
C LYS A 113 25.37 38.07 -23.76
N PRO A 114 26.58 37.75 -23.23
CA PRO A 114 26.74 37.44 -21.82
C PRO A 114 26.65 38.73 -20.99
N LEU A 115 26.00 38.65 -19.83
CA LEU A 115 26.00 39.71 -18.81
C LEU A 115 26.49 39.16 -17.48
N ASP A 116 27.30 39.99 -16.84
CA ASP A 116 28.18 39.73 -15.71
C ASP A 116 27.49 39.46 -14.36
N GLU A 117 28.30 38.89 -13.48
CA GLU A 117 28.18 38.62 -12.05
C GLU A 117 27.57 39.75 -11.20
N PHE A 118 26.77 39.38 -10.19
CA PHE A 118 26.55 40.15 -8.95
C PHE A 118 26.07 39.20 -7.82
N PRO A 119 26.15 39.60 -6.53
CA PRO A 119 26.70 38.76 -5.48
C PRO A 119 25.65 38.27 -4.46
N ASP A 120 26.05 37.24 -3.72
CA ASP A 120 25.35 36.68 -2.57
C ASP A 120 25.10 37.72 -1.46
N GLN A 121 23.83 37.92 -1.09
CA GLN A 121 23.43 38.35 0.24
C GLN A 121 22.09 37.71 0.62
N PHE A 122 22.14 36.64 1.43
CA PHE A 122 21.00 36.14 2.19
C PHE A 122 21.11 36.66 3.63
N SER A 123 20.02 37.22 4.14
CA SER A 123 19.80 37.50 5.55
C SER A 123 18.57 36.71 6.03
N GLU A 124 18.75 35.99 7.12
CA GLU A 124 17.70 35.24 7.82
C GLU A 124 16.79 36.18 8.61
N PRO A 125 15.47 35.90 8.70
CA PRO A 125 14.67 36.36 9.81
C PRO A 125 14.36 35.21 10.77
N THR A 126 14.85 35.38 12.00
CA THR A 126 14.39 34.68 13.20
C THR A 126 13.03 35.21 13.64
N GLY A 127 12.14 34.32 14.07
CA GLY A 127 10.82 34.72 14.57
C GLY A 127 10.06 33.56 15.20
N PHE A 128 10.43 33.20 16.44
CA PHE A 128 9.64 32.34 17.32
C PHE A 128 8.37 33.06 17.79
N GLY A 129 7.21 32.45 17.57
CA GLY A 129 5.92 32.90 18.09
C GLY A 129 5.12 31.73 18.64
N ASN A 130 5.15 31.55 19.97
CA ASN A 130 4.27 30.67 20.72
C ASN A 130 2.84 31.18 20.70
N LYS A 131 1.86 30.31 20.41
CA LYS A 131 0.49 30.40 20.94
C LYS A 131 -0.10 29.01 21.16
N GLN A 132 -0.29 28.69 22.44
CA GLN A 132 -1.34 27.78 22.91
C GLN A 132 -2.69 28.48 22.69
N ASP A 133 -3.70 27.74 22.27
CA ASP A 133 -5.08 27.92 22.72
C ASP A 133 -5.86 26.62 22.48
N GLU A 134 -6.42 26.09 23.57
CA GLU A 134 -7.37 24.97 23.62
C GLU A 134 -8.74 25.43 23.09
N GLU A 135 -9.37 24.66 22.19
CA GLU A 135 -10.80 24.80 21.92
C GLU A 135 -11.55 23.47 22.08
N GLN A 136 -12.49 23.50 23.03
CA GLN A 136 -13.51 22.49 23.30
C GLN A 136 -14.55 22.43 22.17
N TRP A 137 -14.88 21.22 21.73
CA TRP A 137 -15.98 20.97 20.79
C TRP A 137 -17.30 20.65 21.50
N PRO A 138 -18.43 21.29 21.16
CA PRO A 138 -19.74 20.84 21.61
C PRO A 138 -20.29 19.76 20.67
N SER A 139 -20.85 18.69 21.25
CA SER A 139 -21.55 17.63 20.53
C SER A 139 -23.00 18.01 20.25
N LEU A 140 -23.46 17.78 19.02
CA LEU A 140 -24.89 17.84 18.65
C LEU A 140 -25.34 16.49 18.07
N PRO A 141 -26.62 16.11 18.28
CA PRO A 141 -27.14 14.80 17.92
C PRO A 141 -27.47 14.67 16.43
N TYR A 142 -27.11 13.52 15.85
CA TYR A 142 -27.35 13.17 14.46
C TYR A 142 -28.76 12.57 14.29
N SER A 143 -29.59 13.21 13.43
CA SER A 143 -30.85 12.65 12.94
C SER A 143 -30.61 11.95 11.61
N ALA A 144 -31.10 10.73 11.47
CA ALA A 144 -30.94 9.87 10.31
C ALA A 144 -32.09 10.10 9.31
N ASP A 145 -31.86 11.00 8.35
CA ASP A 145 -32.65 11.08 7.11
C ASP A 145 -31.78 10.60 5.93
N SER A 146 -32.38 9.75 5.08
CA SER A 146 -31.74 9.14 3.91
C SER A 146 -31.36 10.18 2.86
N LYS A 147 -30.11 10.66 2.90
CA LYS A 147 -29.55 11.58 1.89
C LYS A 147 -28.98 10.78 0.71
N LYS A 148 -29.38 11.17 -0.51
CA LYS A 148 -28.67 10.80 -1.76
C LYS A 148 -27.17 11.07 -1.56
N ALA A 149 -26.32 10.12 -1.94
CA ALA A 149 -24.87 10.28 -1.86
C ALA A 149 -24.45 11.51 -2.70
N PRO A 150 -23.66 12.44 -2.15
CA PRO A 150 -23.12 13.57 -2.90
C PRO A 150 -22.21 13.07 -4.05
N PRO A 151 -22.06 13.85 -5.13
CA PRO A 151 -21.14 13.52 -6.23
C PRO A 151 -19.68 13.49 -5.76
N THR A 152 -18.88 12.59 -6.33
CA THR A 152 -17.46 12.41 -6.05
C THR A 152 -16.65 13.49 -6.77
N ASN A 153 -15.85 14.28 -6.05
CA ASN A 153 -14.99 15.28 -6.68
C ASN A 153 -13.60 14.74 -7.00
N ILE A 154 -13.15 14.96 -8.23
CA ILE A 154 -11.76 14.80 -8.68
C ILE A 154 -11.22 16.21 -8.92
N SER A 155 -10.08 16.54 -8.33
CA SER A 155 -9.40 17.83 -8.53
C SER A 155 -7.93 17.61 -8.86
N THR A 156 -7.31 18.54 -9.57
CA THR A 156 -5.86 18.57 -9.81
C THR A 156 -5.27 19.77 -9.07
N SER A 157 -4.87 19.58 -7.80
CA SER A 157 -4.53 20.70 -6.88
C SER A 157 -3.18 21.33 -7.17
N LEU A 158 -3.01 22.57 -6.70
CA LEU A 158 -1.82 23.39 -6.94
C LEU A 158 -1.19 23.89 -5.64
N ASN A 159 0.14 24.01 -5.68
CA ASN A 159 0.95 24.64 -4.65
C ASN A 159 0.86 26.17 -4.82
N GLU A 160 0.26 26.88 -3.88
CA GLU A 160 -0.09 28.31 -3.99
C GLU A 160 1.11 29.28 -4.12
N ASN A 161 2.34 28.78 -3.96
CA ASN A 161 3.56 29.59 -3.94
C ASN A 161 4.38 29.59 -5.25
N SER A 162 3.92 28.92 -6.31
CA SER A 162 4.63 28.97 -7.59
C SER A 162 4.00 29.98 -8.55
N ASP A 163 4.76 30.99 -8.98
CA ASP A 163 4.39 31.94 -10.06
C ASP A 163 4.19 31.26 -11.44
N VAL A 164 4.25 29.93 -11.51
CA VAL A 164 4.04 29.18 -12.74
C VAL A 164 2.54 29.08 -13.04
N PRO A 165 2.07 29.49 -14.22
CA PRO A 165 0.68 29.34 -14.62
C PRO A 165 0.29 27.87 -14.61
N THR A 166 -0.76 27.60 -13.84
CA THR A 166 -1.21 26.26 -13.55
C THR A 166 -2.71 26.15 -13.81
N THR A 167 -3.12 25.02 -14.36
CA THR A 167 -4.50 24.73 -14.76
C THR A 167 -5.10 23.73 -13.78
N LEU A 168 -6.25 24.06 -13.19
CA LEU A 168 -6.98 23.18 -12.28
C LEU A 168 -8.25 22.68 -12.98
N ILE A 169 -8.36 21.36 -13.14
CA ILE A 169 -9.57 20.72 -13.65
C ILE A 169 -10.27 20.06 -12.46
N THR A 170 -11.55 20.38 -12.29
CA THR A 170 -12.40 19.79 -11.26
C THR A 170 -13.57 19.06 -11.93
N LEU A 171 -13.67 17.76 -11.67
CA LEU A 171 -14.71 16.91 -12.22
C LEU A 171 -15.56 16.36 -11.06
N SER A 172 -16.86 16.60 -11.10
CA SER A 172 -17.79 15.94 -10.18
C SER A 172 -18.34 14.71 -10.89
N LEU A 173 -18.01 13.50 -10.44
CA LEU A 173 -18.44 12.26 -11.09
C LEU A 173 -19.34 11.43 -10.16
N PRO A 174 -20.16 10.51 -10.67
CA PRO A 174 -20.80 9.51 -9.82
C PRO A 174 -19.80 8.69 -9.01
N GLN A 175 -20.26 8.14 -7.90
CA GLN A 175 -19.45 7.18 -7.15
C GLN A 175 -19.24 5.87 -7.93
N LYS A 176 -20.24 5.40 -8.69
CA LYS A 176 -20.20 4.13 -9.41
C LYS A 176 -19.91 4.35 -10.89
N LEU A 177 -18.65 4.21 -11.30
CA LEU A 177 -18.22 4.33 -12.69
C LEU A 177 -16.83 3.73 -12.86
N ASN A 178 -16.53 3.33 -14.10
CA ASN A 178 -15.16 3.00 -14.48
C ASN A 178 -14.44 4.30 -14.90
N LEU A 179 -13.25 4.55 -14.34
CA LEU A 179 -12.49 5.77 -14.54
C LEU A 179 -11.15 5.47 -15.18
N GLU A 180 -10.87 6.07 -16.33
CA GLU A 180 -9.53 6.09 -16.90
C GLU A 180 -9.09 7.55 -17.03
N ALA A 181 -7.93 7.89 -16.48
CA ALA A 181 -7.35 9.22 -16.58
C ALA A 181 -5.87 9.09 -16.94
N ASP A 182 -5.47 9.66 -18.08
CA ASP A 182 -4.09 9.71 -18.55
C ASP A 182 -3.66 11.17 -18.71
N LEU A 183 -2.72 11.58 -17.86
CA LEU A 183 -2.18 12.94 -17.81
C LEU A 183 -0.70 12.92 -18.18
N PRO A 184 -0.24 13.71 -19.16
CA PRO A 184 1.19 13.78 -19.49
C PRO A 184 2.03 14.30 -18.32
N ILE A 185 1.52 15.32 -17.63
CA ILE A 185 2.10 15.93 -16.42
C ILE A 185 0.92 16.52 -15.63
N GLY A 186 0.91 16.33 -14.31
CA GLY A 186 -0.06 16.88 -13.39
C GLY A 186 -0.33 15.96 -12.21
N ASP A 187 -0.83 16.56 -11.12
CA ASP A 187 -1.32 15.83 -9.97
C ASP A 187 -2.76 15.38 -10.20
N VAL A 188 -3.10 14.16 -9.75
CA VAL A 188 -4.47 13.62 -9.78
C VAL A 188 -4.95 13.47 -8.35
N ASN A 189 -6.02 14.17 -7.96
CA ASN A 189 -6.65 14.00 -6.65
C ASN A 189 -8.07 13.46 -6.76
N VAL A 190 -8.30 12.27 -6.23
CA VAL A 190 -9.64 11.72 -6.02
C VAL A 190 -10.02 11.96 -4.56
N THR A 191 -10.83 12.99 -4.31
CA THR A 191 -11.14 13.47 -2.95
C THR A 191 -12.24 12.66 -2.24
N ASP A 192 -12.96 11.85 -2.99
CA ASP A 192 -14.06 11.03 -2.51
C ASP A 192 -13.86 9.55 -2.89
N LYS A 193 -14.95 8.80 -2.95
CA LYS A 193 -14.95 7.37 -3.28
C LYS A 193 -15.30 7.14 -4.75
N ILE A 194 -14.58 6.21 -5.38
CA ILE A 194 -14.92 5.64 -6.69
C ILE A 194 -15.13 4.13 -6.55
N GLU A 195 -16.16 3.62 -7.20
CA GLU A 195 -16.56 2.22 -7.32
C GLU A 195 -16.65 1.84 -8.80
N GLY A 196 -15.60 1.22 -9.31
CA GLY A 196 -15.46 0.71 -10.67
C GLY A 196 -13.98 0.55 -11.02
N ASP A 197 -13.73 -0.03 -12.19
CA ASP A 197 -12.37 -0.23 -12.66
C ASP A 197 -11.72 1.13 -12.90
N THR A 198 -10.54 1.33 -12.31
CA THR A 198 -9.91 2.64 -12.23
C THR A 198 -8.47 2.56 -12.72
N SER A 199 -8.11 3.35 -13.74
CA SER A 199 -6.75 3.49 -14.26
C SER A 199 -6.35 4.96 -14.21
N LEU A 200 -5.48 5.33 -13.28
CA LEU A 200 -4.95 6.69 -13.14
C LEU A 200 -3.47 6.67 -13.49
N VAL A 201 -3.12 7.31 -14.60
CA VAL A 201 -1.77 7.42 -15.12
C VAL A 201 -1.40 8.89 -15.20
N THR A 202 -0.25 9.25 -14.64
CA THR A 202 0.37 10.56 -14.91
C THR A 202 1.83 10.39 -15.30
N GLY A 203 2.30 11.15 -16.29
CA GLY A 203 3.70 11.19 -16.71
C GLY A 203 4.57 12.09 -15.81
N GLY A 204 3.99 12.70 -14.77
CA GLY A 204 4.70 13.37 -13.69
C GLY A 204 3.73 14.06 -12.73
N GLY A 205 3.96 13.98 -11.42
CA GLY A 205 3.05 14.53 -10.41
C GLY A 205 2.56 13.46 -9.42
N ALA A 206 1.86 13.86 -8.38
CA ALA A 206 1.34 12.94 -7.37
C ALA A 206 -0.04 12.36 -7.76
N ILE A 207 -0.32 11.14 -7.31
CA ILE A 207 -1.68 10.59 -7.31
C ILE A 207 -2.14 10.51 -5.86
N ASN A 208 -3.12 11.34 -5.48
CA ASN A 208 -3.71 11.33 -4.15
C ASN A 208 -5.15 10.80 -4.24
N VAL A 209 -5.46 9.71 -3.58
CA VAL A 209 -6.78 9.09 -3.61
C VAL A 209 -7.31 8.86 -2.20
N VAL A 210 -8.60 9.09 -2.01
CA VAL A 210 -9.25 8.78 -0.74
C VAL A 210 -9.65 7.31 -0.70
N LYS A 211 -10.49 6.88 -1.65
CA LYS A 211 -10.96 5.50 -1.67
C LYS A 211 -11.29 5.02 -3.08
N LEU A 212 -10.72 3.89 -3.47
CA LEU A 212 -11.01 3.21 -4.73
C LEU A 212 -11.51 1.80 -4.45
N ARG A 213 -12.53 1.37 -5.19
CA ARG A 213 -13.04 0.00 -5.22
C ARG A 213 -13.28 -0.41 -6.66
N GLY A 214 -12.83 -1.59 -7.08
CA GLY A 214 -13.05 -2.06 -8.45
C GLY A 214 -12.66 -3.52 -8.61
N HIS A 215 -12.74 -4.08 -9.83
CA HIS A 215 -12.06 -5.34 -10.11
C HIS A 215 -10.61 -5.05 -10.46
N ASN A 216 -10.37 -4.04 -11.29
CA ASN A 216 -9.04 -3.66 -11.75
C ASN A 216 -8.72 -2.22 -11.34
N ILE A 217 -7.67 -2.05 -10.53
CA ILE A 217 -7.16 -0.73 -10.15
C ILE A 217 -5.70 -0.62 -10.58
N THR A 218 -5.39 0.36 -11.43
CA THR A 218 -4.04 0.68 -11.90
C THR A 218 -3.71 2.11 -11.54
N LEU A 219 -2.68 2.32 -10.72
CA LEU A 219 -2.15 3.66 -10.42
C LEU A 219 -0.70 3.71 -10.90
N LYS A 220 -0.37 4.65 -11.78
CA LYS A 220 1.00 4.79 -12.31
C LYS A 220 1.44 6.24 -12.34
N THR A 221 2.57 6.53 -11.71
CA THR A 221 3.15 7.87 -11.72
C THR A 221 4.65 7.86 -11.45
N PRO A 222 5.44 8.77 -12.03
CA PRO A 222 6.79 9.05 -11.54
C PRO A 222 6.81 9.68 -10.13
N GLY A 223 5.77 10.44 -9.77
CA GLY A 223 5.62 11.04 -8.45
C GLY A 223 5.05 10.08 -7.40
N PRO A 224 4.68 10.60 -6.22
CA PRO A 224 4.22 9.76 -5.12
C PRO A 224 2.75 9.33 -5.30
N ILE A 225 2.42 8.14 -4.80
CA ILE A 225 1.05 7.65 -4.66
C ILE A 225 0.65 7.73 -3.18
N TYR A 226 -0.46 8.39 -2.89
CA TYR A 226 -1.02 8.51 -1.54
C TYR A 226 -2.47 8.04 -1.50
N VAL A 227 -2.75 7.02 -0.67
CA VAL A 227 -4.07 6.44 -0.46
C VAL A 227 -4.48 6.65 1.00
N SER A 228 -5.31 7.66 1.26
CA SER A 228 -5.63 8.05 2.64
C SER A 228 -6.57 7.08 3.37
N LYS A 229 -7.39 6.29 2.66
CA LYS A 229 -8.30 5.31 3.29
C LYS A 229 -8.15 3.88 2.79
N LEU A 230 -8.51 3.58 1.54
CA LEU A 230 -8.64 2.20 1.07
C LEU A 230 -8.51 2.05 -0.46
N ILE A 231 -7.74 1.06 -0.88
CA ILE A 231 -7.86 0.40 -2.19
C ILE A 231 -8.46 -0.98 -1.99
N GLU A 232 -9.55 -1.29 -2.68
CA GLU A 232 -10.20 -2.61 -2.67
C GLU A 232 -10.32 -3.10 -4.12
N ALA A 233 -9.57 -4.13 -4.52
CA ALA A 233 -9.60 -4.64 -5.89
C ALA A 233 -9.42 -6.14 -5.99
N GLU A 234 -9.89 -6.75 -7.08
CA GLU A 234 -9.41 -8.08 -7.43
C GLU A 234 -7.94 -8.00 -7.83
N THR A 235 -7.59 -7.09 -8.74
CA THR A 235 -6.23 -6.80 -9.17
C THR A 235 -5.88 -5.33 -8.90
N ALA A 236 -4.80 -5.08 -8.15
CA ALA A 236 -4.27 -3.74 -7.87
C ALA A 236 -2.81 -3.65 -8.33
N ILE A 237 -2.53 -2.78 -9.31
CA ILE A 237 -1.18 -2.53 -9.84
C ILE A 237 -0.80 -1.08 -9.53
N LEU A 238 0.15 -0.90 -8.62
CA LEU A 238 0.55 0.41 -8.10
C LEU A 238 2.03 0.66 -8.40
N ASN A 239 2.31 1.61 -9.30
CA ASN A 239 3.66 1.92 -9.76
C ASN A 239 4.03 3.37 -9.45
N SER A 240 5.07 3.56 -8.62
CA SER A 240 5.64 4.88 -8.32
C SER A 240 7.15 4.90 -8.62
N GLU A 241 7.71 6.03 -9.04
CA GLU A 241 9.18 6.20 -9.09
C GLU A 241 9.74 6.92 -7.85
N THR A 242 8.90 7.20 -6.86
CA THR A 242 9.33 7.94 -5.65
C THR A 242 8.85 7.27 -4.38
N ARG A 243 7.53 7.15 -4.19
CA ARG A 243 6.96 6.72 -2.91
C ARG A 243 5.52 6.25 -3.04
N LEU A 244 5.15 5.24 -2.26
CA LEU A 244 3.78 4.80 -2.08
C LEU A 244 3.41 4.78 -0.59
N ARG A 245 2.32 5.46 -0.24
CA ARG A 245 1.73 5.43 1.09
C ARG A 245 0.27 5.03 0.99
N ALA A 246 -0.14 4.00 1.71
CA ALA A 246 -1.53 3.57 1.75
C ALA A 246 -1.98 3.16 3.15
N LYS A 247 -3.15 3.63 3.60
CA LYS A 247 -3.69 3.21 4.89
C LYS A 247 -4.15 1.75 4.90
N LEU A 248 -4.81 1.32 3.83
CA LEU A 248 -5.36 -0.03 3.70
C LEU A 248 -5.39 -0.44 2.23
N ILE A 249 -4.87 -1.63 1.93
CA ILE A 249 -5.00 -2.28 0.63
C ILE A 249 -5.63 -3.64 0.88
N ASN A 250 -6.73 -3.92 0.18
CA ASN A 250 -7.39 -5.22 0.17
C ASN A 250 -7.49 -5.68 -1.29
N GLY A 251 -6.82 -6.77 -1.65
CA GLY A 251 -7.02 -7.32 -2.97
C GLY A 251 -6.53 -8.74 -3.16
N LYS A 252 -6.94 -9.35 -4.27
CA LYS A 252 -6.59 -10.75 -4.57
C LYS A 252 -5.18 -10.85 -5.15
N ASN A 253 -4.88 -10.00 -6.13
CA ASN A 253 -3.59 -9.90 -6.79
C ASN A 253 -3.09 -8.45 -6.66
N VAL A 254 -2.14 -8.22 -5.74
CA VAL A 254 -1.61 -6.88 -5.46
C VAL A 254 -0.16 -6.84 -5.91
N GLN A 255 0.16 -5.88 -6.78
CA GLN A 255 1.52 -5.63 -7.26
C GLN A 255 1.89 -4.18 -6.99
N ILE A 256 2.94 -3.97 -6.20
CA ILE A 256 3.44 -2.66 -5.81
C ILE A 256 4.88 -2.56 -6.28
N ASN A 257 5.16 -1.60 -7.17
CA ASN A 257 6.51 -1.34 -7.64
C ASN A 257 6.89 0.11 -7.31
N VAL A 258 7.97 0.28 -6.54
CA VAL A 258 8.58 1.59 -6.29
C VAL A 258 10.02 1.58 -6.79
N ASP A 259 10.31 2.34 -7.84
CA ASP A 259 11.65 2.39 -8.46
C ASP A 259 12.22 3.80 -8.44
N THR A 260 13.03 4.12 -7.42
CA THR A 260 13.67 5.43 -7.28
C THR A 260 14.91 5.60 -8.14
N SER A 261 15.40 4.53 -8.81
CA SER A 261 16.54 4.62 -9.73
C SER A 261 16.23 5.44 -10.98
N ARG A 262 14.94 5.52 -11.35
CA ARG A 262 14.46 6.25 -12.54
C ARG A 262 14.10 7.70 -12.26
N SER A 263 13.90 8.06 -10.99
CA SER A 263 13.54 9.41 -10.60
C SER A 263 14.65 10.39 -11.00
N ARG A 264 14.39 11.17 -12.07
CA ARG A 264 15.24 12.30 -12.47
C ARG A 264 15.12 13.47 -11.52
N SER A 265 13.98 13.58 -10.83
CA SER A 265 13.79 14.54 -9.75
C SER A 265 14.67 14.14 -8.58
N ARG A 266 15.44 15.11 -8.06
CA ARG A 266 16.15 14.96 -6.79
C ARG A 266 15.13 14.47 -5.75
N PRO A 267 15.37 13.31 -5.10
CA PRO A 267 14.44 12.82 -4.09
C PRO A 267 14.25 13.92 -3.04
N PRO A 268 13.01 14.15 -2.56
CA PRO A 268 12.79 15.11 -1.48
C PRO A 268 13.67 14.70 -0.31
N THR A 269 14.44 15.65 0.22
CA THR A 269 15.46 15.41 1.27
C THR A 269 14.87 14.83 2.56
N SER A 270 13.56 14.96 2.74
CA SER A 270 12.76 14.28 3.76
C SER A 270 11.35 14.10 3.20
N PRO A 271 10.77 12.89 3.20
CA PRO A 271 9.36 12.74 2.88
C PRO A 271 8.54 13.52 3.91
N THR A 272 7.73 14.47 3.44
CA THR A 272 6.78 15.19 4.31
C THR A 272 5.77 14.16 4.82
N LYS A 273 5.74 13.92 6.14
CA LYS A 273 4.73 13.06 6.77
C LYS A 273 3.34 13.53 6.32
N ARG A 274 2.54 12.63 5.76
CA ARG A 274 1.18 12.92 5.28
C ARG A 274 0.12 12.76 6.36
N ASP A 275 0.35 11.86 7.29
CA ASP A 275 -0.51 11.57 8.44
C ASP A 275 0.34 11.10 9.64
N ASP A 276 -0.25 11.02 10.83
CA ASP A 276 0.45 10.56 12.04
C ASP A 276 0.95 9.11 11.93
N ASP A 277 0.33 8.34 11.04
CA ASP A 277 0.70 6.96 10.77
C ASP A 277 1.82 6.82 9.73
N ASP A 278 2.25 7.91 9.10
CA ASP A 278 3.24 7.95 8.03
C ASP A 278 4.66 7.89 8.60
N SER A 279 5.34 6.77 8.41
CA SER A 279 6.72 6.55 8.84
C SER A 279 7.76 7.11 7.89
N GLY A 280 7.34 7.66 6.75
CA GLY A 280 8.21 8.19 5.71
C GLY A 280 8.76 7.15 4.73
N CYS A 281 8.54 5.84 4.95
CA CYS A 281 9.10 4.76 4.12
C CYS A 281 8.75 4.90 2.62
N LEU A 282 9.58 4.33 1.73
CA LEU A 282 9.32 4.34 0.28
C LEU A 282 8.01 3.62 -0.04
N VAL A 283 7.75 2.50 0.63
CA VAL A 283 6.43 1.84 0.70
C VAL A 283 6.00 1.81 2.16
N ASP A 284 4.90 2.49 2.48
CA ASP A 284 4.31 2.51 3.82
C ASP A 284 2.83 2.11 3.77
N ILE A 285 2.52 0.91 4.25
CA ILE A 285 1.18 0.33 4.24
C ILE A 285 0.70 0.10 5.67
N GLY A 286 -0.42 0.73 6.03
CA GLY A 286 -1.05 0.53 7.34
C GLY A 286 -1.58 -0.90 7.53
N SER A 287 -2.30 -1.43 6.54
CA SER A 287 -2.69 -2.85 6.53
C SER A 287 -2.85 -3.38 5.11
N LEU A 288 -2.37 -4.60 4.88
CA LEU A 288 -2.50 -5.32 3.62
C LEU A 288 -3.33 -6.59 3.86
N TYR A 289 -4.35 -6.79 3.04
CA TYR A 289 -5.19 -7.99 3.06
C TYR A 289 -5.16 -8.62 1.67
N THR A 290 -4.69 -9.86 1.59
CA THR A 290 -4.83 -10.70 0.41
C THR A 290 -5.84 -11.81 0.67
N ASN A 291 -6.71 -12.04 -0.31
CA ASN A 291 -7.80 -13.02 -0.20
C ASN A 291 -7.46 -14.35 -0.89
N ASP A 292 -6.27 -14.48 -1.46
CA ASP A 292 -5.84 -15.67 -2.20
C ASP A 292 -4.40 -16.02 -1.80
N ASP A 293 -4.25 -17.17 -1.14
CA ASP A 293 -2.95 -17.65 -0.67
C ASP A 293 -2.07 -18.17 -1.82
N SER A 294 -2.65 -18.42 -3.00
CA SER A 294 -1.92 -18.95 -4.16
C SER A 294 -1.08 -17.90 -4.90
N ILE A 295 -1.41 -16.62 -4.75
CA ILE A 295 -0.68 -15.52 -5.39
C ILE A 295 -0.28 -14.52 -4.30
N PRO A 296 1.02 -14.40 -3.97
CA PRO A 296 1.45 -13.43 -2.98
C PRO A 296 1.18 -12.00 -3.46
N ALA A 297 0.85 -11.09 -2.54
CA ALA A 297 1.00 -9.67 -2.80
C ALA A 297 2.46 -9.33 -2.97
N GLU A 298 2.84 -8.83 -4.13
CA GLU A 298 4.23 -8.57 -4.48
C GLU A 298 4.57 -7.08 -4.27
N ILE A 299 5.60 -6.82 -3.49
CA ILE A 299 6.16 -5.48 -3.24
C ILE A 299 7.61 -5.48 -3.72
N ASN A 300 7.86 -4.79 -4.82
CA ASN A 300 9.19 -4.60 -5.38
C ASN A 300 9.66 -3.17 -5.13
N VAL A 301 10.75 -3.00 -4.40
CA VAL A 301 11.36 -1.69 -4.17
C VAL A 301 12.79 -1.68 -4.68
N VAL A 302 13.02 -0.91 -5.76
CA VAL A 302 14.33 -0.64 -6.31
C VAL A 302 14.74 0.77 -5.90
N ARG A 303 15.71 0.84 -5.01
CA ARG A 303 16.25 2.10 -4.52
C ARG A 303 17.50 2.51 -5.30
N ASN A 304 17.59 3.79 -5.61
CA ASN A 304 18.78 4.38 -6.19
C ASN A 304 19.96 4.31 -5.19
N PRO A 305 21.11 3.70 -5.55
CA PRO A 305 22.27 3.63 -4.66
C PRO A 305 22.83 5.00 -4.25
N SER A 306 22.56 6.04 -5.05
CA SER A 306 22.96 7.41 -4.73
C SER A 306 22.02 8.10 -3.72
N ASP A 307 20.85 7.53 -3.44
CA ASP A 307 19.89 8.07 -2.49
C ASP A 307 20.26 7.70 -1.05
N LYS A 308 20.89 8.65 -0.35
CA LYS A 308 21.28 8.54 1.06
C LYS A 308 20.15 8.91 2.03
N SER A 309 18.89 8.92 1.59
CA SER A 309 17.77 9.24 2.47
C SER A 309 17.71 8.29 3.68
N PRO A 310 17.52 8.78 4.92
CA PRO A 310 17.47 7.93 6.11
C PRO A 310 16.10 7.27 6.26
N VAL A 311 15.63 6.59 5.23
CA VAL A 311 14.24 6.13 5.09
C VAL A 311 14.24 4.63 4.81
N ALA A 312 13.43 3.85 5.52
CA ALA A 312 13.25 2.43 5.21
C ALA A 312 12.63 2.22 3.83
N ASN A 313 12.92 1.09 3.20
CA ASN A 313 12.33 0.77 1.91
C ASN A 313 10.87 0.37 2.07
N VAL A 314 10.57 -0.56 2.97
CA VAL A 314 9.22 -1.12 3.12
C VAL A 314 8.82 -1.15 4.58
N LYS A 315 7.62 -0.65 4.89
CA LYS A 315 6.93 -0.85 6.16
C LYS A 315 5.49 -1.30 5.90
N VAL A 316 5.12 -2.45 6.44
CA VAL A 316 3.73 -2.94 6.46
C VAL A 316 3.36 -3.20 7.91
N LYS A 317 2.44 -2.42 8.49
CA LYS A 317 2.13 -2.53 9.94
C LYS A 317 1.27 -3.76 10.29
N GLY A 318 0.59 -4.33 9.32
CA GLY A 318 -0.29 -5.49 9.47
C GLY A 318 -0.50 -6.17 8.12
N ASN A 319 -0.35 -7.49 8.05
CA ASN A 319 -0.56 -8.26 6.83
C ASN A 319 -1.45 -9.46 7.11
N HIS A 320 -2.45 -9.70 6.26
CA HIS A 320 -3.27 -10.90 6.26
C HIS A 320 -3.19 -11.56 4.88
N GLY A 321 -2.74 -12.81 4.83
CA GLY A 321 -2.50 -13.56 3.60
C GLY A 321 -1.01 -13.58 3.20
N HIS A 322 -0.70 -14.09 2.00
CA HIS A 322 0.68 -14.23 1.54
C HIS A 322 1.24 -12.91 0.98
N ILE A 323 2.40 -12.47 1.47
CA ILE A 323 3.14 -11.29 0.99
C ILE A 323 4.55 -11.67 0.52
N LYS A 324 5.00 -11.11 -0.62
CA LYS A 324 6.36 -11.20 -1.12
C LYS A 324 6.96 -9.80 -1.22
N VAL A 325 8.09 -9.57 -0.57
CA VAL A 325 8.84 -8.32 -0.60
C VAL A 325 10.20 -8.59 -1.22
N VAL A 326 10.52 -7.88 -2.30
CA VAL A 326 11.84 -7.91 -2.92
C VAL A 326 12.38 -6.49 -2.93
N THR A 327 13.57 -6.30 -2.36
CA THR A 327 14.21 -4.98 -2.37
C THR A 327 15.72 -5.08 -2.44
N ASN A 328 16.35 -4.10 -3.07
CA ASN A 328 17.77 -3.84 -2.86
C ASN A 328 17.93 -2.91 -1.66
N SER A 329 18.72 -3.31 -0.69
CA SER A 329 19.02 -2.45 0.44
C SER A 329 20.00 -1.36 0.02
N VAL A 330 19.89 -0.22 0.68
CA VAL A 330 20.86 0.87 0.58
C VAL A 330 21.40 1.11 1.98
N ASP A 331 22.52 1.82 2.07
CA ASP A 331 23.22 2.11 3.31
C ASP A 331 22.34 2.87 4.30
N LEU A 332 21.80 2.15 5.27
CA LEU A 332 21.06 2.68 6.41
C LEU A 332 21.94 2.78 7.66
N GLU A 333 23.27 2.81 7.54
CA GLU A 333 24.16 2.95 8.68
C GLU A 333 23.83 4.19 9.53
N GLY A 334 23.63 3.95 10.82
CA GLY A 334 23.38 5.01 11.80
C GLY A 334 22.03 5.72 11.61
N VAL A 335 21.14 5.18 10.77
CA VAL A 335 19.79 5.70 10.64
C VAL A 335 18.95 5.19 11.80
N GLU A 336 18.77 6.08 12.77
CA GLU A 336 17.89 5.86 13.91
C GLU A 336 16.59 6.66 13.73
N ASP A 337 15.49 6.11 14.24
CA ASP A 337 14.23 6.83 14.36
C ASP A 337 14.31 7.94 15.44
N GLU A 338 13.22 8.67 15.63
CA GLU A 338 13.12 9.73 16.65
C GLU A 338 13.34 9.23 18.09
N HIS A 339 13.30 7.91 18.31
CA HIS A 339 13.52 7.26 19.58
C HIS A 339 14.91 6.63 19.68
N GLY A 340 15.80 6.79 18.69
CA GLY A 340 17.12 6.19 18.69
C GLY A 340 17.11 4.69 18.39
N ASN A 341 16.09 4.17 17.70
CA ASN A 341 16.04 2.78 17.27
C ASN A 341 16.53 2.66 15.83
N VAL A 342 17.35 1.65 15.55
CA VAL A 342 17.80 1.34 14.18
C VAL A 342 16.57 1.04 13.30
N ILE A 343 16.48 1.74 12.17
CA ILE A 343 15.41 1.57 11.19
C ILE A 343 15.77 0.40 10.27
N PRO A 344 14.97 -0.68 10.21
CA PRO A 344 15.21 -1.77 9.28
C PRO A 344 14.97 -1.35 7.82
N ALA A 345 15.60 -1.99 6.85
CA ALA A 345 15.24 -1.77 5.44
C ALA A 345 13.83 -2.26 5.12
N VAL A 346 13.43 -3.40 5.70
CA VAL A 346 12.08 -3.98 5.60
C VAL A 346 11.49 -4.23 6.99
N GLU A 347 10.31 -3.69 7.26
CA GLU A 347 9.55 -3.92 8.50
C GLU A 347 8.18 -4.53 8.17
N LEU A 348 7.95 -5.78 8.57
CA LEU A 348 6.66 -6.45 8.48
C LEU A 348 6.11 -6.70 9.89
N GLY A 349 5.09 -5.93 10.28
CA GLY A 349 4.38 -6.08 11.54
C GLY A 349 3.12 -6.93 11.40
N GLY A 350 2.85 -7.78 12.38
CA GLY A 350 1.59 -8.53 12.49
C GLY A 350 1.29 -9.38 11.26
N VAL A 351 2.25 -10.19 10.84
CA VAL A 351 2.11 -11.12 9.72
C VAL A 351 1.15 -12.24 10.14
N ASN A 352 0.03 -12.34 9.44
CA ASN A 352 -0.99 -13.37 9.57
C ASN A 352 -1.11 -14.13 8.24
N GLY A 353 -0.26 -15.12 8.03
CA GLY A 353 -0.11 -15.85 6.78
C GLY A 353 1.36 -16.14 6.45
N ALA A 354 1.67 -16.37 5.18
CA ALA A 354 3.04 -16.57 4.72
C ALA A 354 3.72 -15.25 4.36
N CYS A 355 5.05 -15.19 4.47
CA CYS A 355 5.82 -14.10 3.87
C CYS A 355 7.13 -14.56 3.21
N GLU A 356 7.43 -13.98 2.06
CA GLU A 356 8.73 -14.02 1.41
C GLU A 356 9.38 -12.63 1.52
N VAL A 357 10.58 -12.52 2.09
CA VAL A 357 11.33 -11.27 2.16
C VAL A 357 12.72 -11.54 1.61
N LEU A 358 13.05 -10.91 0.48
CA LEU A 358 14.32 -11.05 -0.22
C LEU A 358 15.01 -9.69 -0.27
N ILE A 359 16.14 -9.57 0.42
CA ILE A 359 16.91 -8.33 0.51
C ILE A 359 18.28 -8.53 -0.15
N HIS A 360 18.44 -7.91 -1.31
CA HIS A 360 19.68 -7.91 -2.07
C HIS A 360 20.61 -6.77 -1.63
N GLU A 361 21.92 -7.03 -1.63
CA GLU A 361 22.98 -6.02 -1.55
C GLU A 361 22.81 -4.99 -0.41
N VAL A 362 22.90 -5.44 0.84
CA VAL A 362 23.05 -4.50 1.98
C VAL A 362 24.50 -3.99 2.00
N SER A 363 24.69 -2.67 1.96
CA SER A 363 26.02 -2.04 1.89
C SER A 363 26.78 -2.14 3.21
N SER A 364 26.07 -2.19 4.33
CA SER A 364 26.66 -2.25 5.66
C SER A 364 26.34 -3.53 6.43
N PRO A 365 27.36 -4.16 7.05
CA PRO A 365 27.16 -5.32 7.91
C PRO A 365 26.41 -5.01 9.21
N ASN A 366 26.43 -3.75 9.68
CA ASN A 366 25.82 -3.36 10.96
C ASN A 366 24.38 -2.82 10.80
N SER A 367 23.85 -2.84 9.58
CA SER A 367 22.48 -2.37 9.34
C SER A 367 21.48 -3.48 9.60
N LEU A 368 20.32 -3.11 10.14
CA LEU A 368 19.20 -4.03 10.32
C LEU A 368 18.53 -4.22 8.95
N ALA A 369 18.67 -5.40 8.36
CA ALA A 369 18.11 -5.68 7.04
C ALA A 369 16.59 -5.81 7.13
N ALA A 370 16.10 -6.69 8.01
CA ALA A 370 14.66 -6.91 8.19
C ALA A 370 14.26 -7.02 9.66
N ARG A 371 13.05 -6.55 9.95
CA ARG A 371 12.30 -6.87 11.16
C ARG A 371 10.96 -7.47 10.78
N VAL A 372 10.69 -8.71 11.22
CA VAL A 372 9.45 -9.43 10.90
C VAL A 372 8.79 -9.91 12.19
N HIS A 373 7.51 -9.58 12.35
CA HIS A 373 6.67 -10.05 13.47
C HIS A 373 5.57 -10.96 12.97
N PHE A 374 5.60 -12.24 13.36
CA PHE A 374 4.57 -13.22 13.07
C PHE A 374 3.53 -13.26 14.18
N ASP A 375 2.29 -12.89 13.84
CA ASP A 375 1.11 -13.09 14.69
C ASP A 375 0.57 -14.52 14.52
N SER A 376 0.47 -14.98 13.27
CA SER A 376 0.02 -16.32 12.91
C SER A 376 0.52 -16.74 11.52
N VAL A 377 0.68 -18.05 11.30
CA VAL A 377 1.00 -18.64 10.00
C VAL A 377 -0.08 -19.67 9.63
N PHE A 378 -0.39 -19.82 8.35
CA PHE A 378 -1.34 -20.83 7.90
C PHE A 378 -0.73 -22.22 7.99
N LYS A 379 -1.54 -23.24 8.22
CA LYS A 379 -1.09 -24.62 8.12
C LYS A 379 -0.52 -24.86 6.70
N ASP A 380 0.54 -25.65 6.60
CA ASP A 380 1.20 -25.99 5.33
C ASP A 380 1.81 -24.76 4.60
N SER A 381 1.97 -23.63 5.28
CA SER A 381 2.62 -22.44 4.71
C SER A 381 4.12 -22.41 4.97
N TRP A 382 4.84 -21.78 4.05
CA TRP A 382 6.28 -21.57 4.15
C TRP A 382 6.58 -20.08 4.05
N SER A 383 7.23 -19.55 5.08
CA SER A 383 7.78 -18.19 5.08
C SER A 383 9.29 -18.23 4.91
N VAL A 384 9.83 -17.37 4.05
CA VAL A 384 11.25 -17.28 3.73
C VAL A 384 11.71 -15.84 3.95
N ILE A 385 12.71 -15.64 4.80
CA ILE A 385 13.31 -14.32 5.06
C ILE A 385 14.79 -14.43 4.79
N GLU A 386 15.25 -13.81 3.71
CA GLU A 386 16.62 -13.85 3.25
C GLU A 386 17.19 -12.44 3.10
N ALA A 387 18.38 -12.24 3.66
CA ALA A 387 19.18 -11.05 3.42
C ALA A 387 20.62 -11.43 3.08
N GLU A 388 21.18 -10.83 2.03
CA GLU A 388 22.56 -11.10 1.63
C GLU A 388 23.59 -10.64 2.68
N LYS A 389 23.26 -9.59 3.46
CA LYS A 389 24.02 -9.11 4.63
C LYS A 389 23.06 -8.41 5.60
N GLY A 390 23.59 -8.01 6.76
CA GLY A 390 22.84 -7.26 7.76
C GLY A 390 22.02 -8.14 8.70
N ASP A 391 21.54 -7.53 9.77
CA ASP A 391 20.87 -8.23 10.85
C ASP A 391 19.41 -8.53 10.51
N LEU A 392 18.90 -9.65 11.03
CA LEU A 392 17.50 -10.05 10.95
C LEU A 392 16.91 -10.14 12.36
N ASP A 393 15.82 -9.42 12.57
CA ASP A 393 15.06 -9.40 13.83
C ASP A 393 13.71 -10.08 13.63
N ILE A 394 13.60 -11.32 14.09
CA ILE A 394 12.43 -12.16 13.95
C ILE A 394 11.73 -12.26 15.29
N THR A 395 10.46 -11.88 15.32
CA THR A 395 9.63 -12.00 16.50
C THR A 395 8.42 -12.86 16.20
N VAL A 396 8.07 -13.74 17.11
CA VAL A 396 6.93 -14.65 16.97
C VAL A 396 5.99 -14.49 18.17
N ASP A 397 4.68 -14.49 17.93
CA ASP A 397 3.69 -14.55 19.00
C ASP A 397 3.86 -15.87 19.77
N ARG A 398 3.69 -15.85 21.10
CA ARG A 398 3.82 -17.03 21.96
C ARG A 398 2.88 -18.18 21.60
N LYS A 399 1.79 -17.90 20.88
CA LYS A 399 0.82 -18.91 20.43
C LYS A 399 1.17 -19.53 19.08
N LEU A 400 2.16 -18.99 18.39
CA LEU A 400 2.59 -19.51 17.11
C LEU A 400 3.11 -20.95 17.27
N HIS A 401 2.59 -21.87 16.46
CA HIS A 401 3.12 -23.22 16.35
C HIS A 401 3.69 -23.40 14.96
N ALA A 402 5.02 -23.41 14.85
CA ALA A 402 5.73 -23.47 13.57
C ALA A 402 7.08 -24.17 13.73
N GLU A 403 7.54 -24.80 12.66
CA GLU A 403 8.92 -25.19 12.49
C GLU A 403 9.76 -23.98 12.09
N LEU A 404 10.87 -23.74 12.77
CA LEU A 404 11.79 -22.65 12.49
C LEU A 404 13.15 -23.21 12.09
N LYS A 405 13.65 -22.77 10.93
CA LYS A 405 14.97 -23.08 10.42
C LYS A 405 15.72 -21.77 10.18
N MET A 406 16.88 -21.61 10.79
CA MET A 406 17.69 -20.41 10.66
C MET A 406 19.10 -20.78 10.20
N ILE A 407 19.63 -20.05 9.22
CA ILE A 407 21.01 -20.20 8.76
C ILE A 407 21.71 -18.85 8.71
N SER A 408 22.91 -18.80 9.29
CA SER A 408 23.85 -17.68 9.11
C SER A 408 25.11 -18.18 8.41
N PHE A 409 25.48 -17.52 7.31
CA PHE A 409 26.68 -17.87 6.56
C PHE A 409 27.91 -17.10 7.06
N LYS A 410 29.06 -17.78 7.14
CA LYS A 410 30.34 -17.14 7.49
C LYS A 410 31.01 -16.47 6.28
N GLU A 411 30.71 -16.96 5.09
CA GLU A 411 31.24 -16.52 3.80
C GLU A 411 30.12 -15.95 2.91
N PRO A 412 30.42 -15.09 1.93
CA PRO A 412 29.37 -14.53 1.06
C PRO A 412 28.76 -15.63 0.18
N PHE A 413 27.47 -15.48 -0.14
CA PHE A 413 26.75 -16.42 -1.00
C PHE A 413 27.44 -16.58 -2.36
N GLY A 414 27.85 -17.81 -2.68
CA GLY A 414 28.03 -18.20 -4.08
C GLY A 414 26.67 -18.45 -4.74
N GLU A 415 26.56 -18.30 -6.07
CA GLU A 415 25.31 -18.58 -6.80
C GLU A 415 24.73 -19.99 -6.51
N GLU A 416 25.58 -20.96 -6.16
CA GLU A 416 25.17 -22.33 -5.78
C GLU A 416 24.48 -22.40 -4.40
N GLN A 417 24.63 -21.41 -3.52
CA GLN A 417 24.09 -21.46 -2.15
C GLN A 417 22.67 -20.92 -2.05
N SER A 418 22.27 -19.98 -2.92
CA SER A 418 20.85 -19.58 -3.04
C SER A 418 19.96 -20.72 -3.51
N SER A 419 20.47 -21.61 -4.38
CA SER A 419 19.71 -22.78 -4.81
C SER A 419 19.57 -23.82 -3.69
N MET A 420 20.51 -23.88 -2.73
CA MET A 420 20.37 -24.76 -1.55
C MET A 420 19.18 -24.38 -0.70
N LEU A 421 18.93 -23.09 -0.42
CA LEU A 421 17.77 -22.63 0.36
C LEU A 421 16.43 -23.05 -0.28
N SER A 422 16.35 -22.98 -1.61
CA SER A 422 15.18 -23.47 -2.36
C SER A 422 15.02 -24.99 -2.36
N GLY A 423 16.09 -25.74 -2.02
CA GLY A 423 16.14 -27.21 -2.01
C GLY A 423 16.08 -27.85 -0.62
N TRP A 424 15.71 -27.10 0.42
CA TRP A 424 15.72 -27.56 1.83
C TRP A 424 14.76 -28.69 2.17
N THR A 425 13.84 -29.07 1.27
CA THR A 425 13.00 -30.25 1.48
C THR A 425 13.81 -31.55 1.47
N ASP A 426 15.00 -31.56 0.84
CA ASP A 426 15.73 -32.78 0.50
C ASP A 426 17.08 -32.93 1.23
N LEU A 427 17.35 -32.12 2.26
CA LEU A 427 18.61 -32.23 3.02
C LEU A 427 18.63 -33.54 3.83
N PRO A 428 19.70 -34.37 3.72
CA PRO A 428 19.81 -35.63 4.44
C PRO A 428 19.89 -35.39 5.96
N GLU A 429 19.22 -36.24 6.76
CA GLU A 429 19.33 -36.27 8.22
C GLU A 429 20.81 -36.25 8.65
N ALA A 430 21.21 -35.16 9.31
CA ALA A 430 22.60 -34.84 9.58
C ALA A 430 23.08 -35.31 10.97
N THR A 431 24.41 -35.28 11.16
CA THR A 431 25.15 -35.94 12.26
C THR A 431 25.98 -34.94 13.07
N GLU A 432 26.06 -35.16 14.40
CA GLU A 432 26.43 -34.22 15.48
C GLU A 432 27.77 -33.41 15.35
N GLY A 433 27.73 -32.09 15.63
CA GLY A 433 28.92 -31.24 15.86
C GLY A 433 28.66 -29.76 16.25
N VAL A 434 29.44 -29.21 17.19
CA VAL A 434 29.19 -27.99 17.99
C VAL A 434 29.63 -26.65 17.35
N GLY A 435 28.81 -25.59 17.49
CA GLY A 435 29.19 -24.17 17.40
C GLY A 435 28.01 -23.20 17.64
N ILE A 436 28.06 -22.37 18.70
CA ILE A 436 26.99 -21.41 19.08
C ILE A 436 27.63 -20.10 19.53
N ASP A 437 27.58 -19.04 18.71
CA ASP A 437 27.84 -17.64 19.13
C ASP A 437 27.05 -16.60 18.30
N ARG A 438 26.63 -16.90 17.06
CA ARG A 438 25.95 -15.94 16.16
C ARG A 438 24.43 -15.93 16.23
N ILE A 439 23.81 -17.01 16.71
CA ILE A 439 22.36 -17.13 16.89
C ILE A 439 22.08 -16.99 18.38
N LYS A 440 21.71 -15.78 18.81
CA LYS A 440 21.35 -15.56 20.22
C LYS A 440 19.92 -16.02 20.43
N LYS A 441 19.75 -16.99 21.33
CA LYS A 441 18.45 -17.40 21.86
C LYS A 441 18.04 -16.54 23.03
N LEU A 442 16.88 -15.91 22.93
CA LEU A 442 16.17 -15.37 24.07
C LEU A 442 14.71 -15.82 24.00
N THR A 443 14.36 -16.99 24.58
CA THR A 443 13.06 -17.29 25.23
C THR A 443 12.89 -18.76 25.66
N ASP A 444 12.01 -18.99 26.64
CA ASP A 444 11.65 -20.31 27.22
C ASP A 444 10.76 -21.19 26.32
N ALA A 445 10.27 -20.67 25.18
CA ALA A 445 9.28 -21.33 24.33
C ALA A 445 9.87 -22.33 23.30
N THR A 446 11.18 -22.33 23.08
CA THR A 446 11.81 -23.29 22.15
C THR A 446 12.11 -24.61 22.86
N LYS A 447 11.47 -25.71 22.43
CA LYS A 447 11.83 -27.08 22.88
C LYS A 447 12.57 -27.81 21.76
N ASN A 448 13.51 -28.68 22.13
CA ASN A 448 14.34 -29.50 21.25
C ASN A 448 15.20 -28.70 20.28
N VAL A 449 16.47 -28.58 20.64
CA VAL A 449 17.44 -27.73 19.95
C VAL A 449 18.51 -28.62 19.35
N GLN A 450 18.53 -28.74 18.03
CA GLN A 450 19.65 -29.31 17.32
C GLN A 450 20.45 -28.16 16.71
N THR A 451 21.74 -28.11 17.04
CA THR A 451 22.69 -27.12 16.52
C THR A 451 23.82 -27.88 15.87
N GLU A 452 24.05 -27.63 14.59
CA GLU A 452 25.12 -28.23 13.82
C GLU A 452 26.00 -27.14 13.23
N SER A 453 27.31 -27.24 13.48
CA SER A 453 28.31 -26.37 12.90
C SER A 453 29.09 -27.12 11.81
N HIS A 454 28.64 -27.02 10.56
CA HIS A 454 29.51 -27.28 9.41
C HIS A 454 30.36 -26.04 9.14
N ALA A 455 31.64 -26.20 8.76
CA ALA A 455 32.66 -25.16 8.85
C ALA A 455 32.41 -23.83 8.06
N THR A 456 31.30 -23.70 7.32
CA THR A 456 30.95 -22.54 6.48
C THR A 456 29.63 -21.84 6.86
N TYR A 457 28.77 -22.47 7.66
CA TYR A 457 27.49 -21.89 8.10
C TYR A 457 27.07 -22.41 9.48
N ASP A 458 26.27 -21.63 10.20
CA ASP A 458 25.64 -22.04 11.44
C ASP A 458 24.17 -22.37 11.14
N LEU A 459 23.76 -23.65 11.24
CA LEU A 459 22.38 -24.08 11.07
C LEU A 459 21.70 -24.30 12.42
N PHE A 460 20.48 -23.79 12.50
CA PHE A 460 19.65 -23.87 13.67
C PHE A 460 18.24 -24.33 13.29
N GLN A 461 17.78 -25.41 13.91
CA GLN A 461 16.43 -25.91 13.73
C GLN A 461 15.76 -26.03 15.10
N CYS A 462 14.54 -25.53 15.21
CA CYS A 462 13.71 -25.75 16.39
C CYS A 462 12.22 -25.72 16.05
N GLU A 463 11.43 -26.27 16.96
CA GLU A 463 9.99 -26.10 16.95
C GLU A 463 9.61 -24.97 17.92
N VAL A 464 8.84 -24.00 17.42
CA VAL A 464 8.19 -22.99 18.26
C VAL A 464 6.88 -23.60 18.72
N LEU A 465 6.78 -23.90 20.02
CA LEU A 465 5.57 -24.49 20.60
C LEU A 465 4.73 -23.42 21.29
N ASN A 466 3.41 -23.49 21.10
CA ASN A 466 2.48 -22.77 21.95
C ASN A 466 2.64 -23.29 23.39
N SER A 467 3.31 -22.50 24.22
CA SER A 467 3.61 -22.84 25.62
C SER A 467 2.70 -22.13 26.60
N THR A 468 1.84 -21.22 26.12
CA THR A 468 1.01 -20.40 26.99
C THR A 468 -0.34 -21.05 27.27
N GLU A 469 -0.62 -21.31 28.55
CA GLU A 469 -1.98 -21.54 29.07
C GLU A 469 -2.83 -20.25 29.07
N GLU A 470 -2.28 -19.13 28.58
CA GLU A 470 -2.98 -17.86 28.51
C GLU A 470 -4.17 -17.96 27.54
N PRO A 471 -5.40 -17.68 28.01
CA PRO A 471 -6.58 -17.78 27.16
C PRO A 471 -6.45 -16.83 25.98
N ASP A 472 -6.85 -17.29 24.79
CA ASP A 472 -6.78 -16.44 23.62
C ASP A 472 -7.76 -15.25 23.75
N SER A 473 -7.23 -14.12 24.18
CA SER A 473 -8.02 -12.93 24.50
C SER A 473 -8.79 -12.39 23.29
N ARG A 474 -8.40 -12.75 22.06
CA ARG A 474 -9.04 -12.30 20.82
C ARG A 474 -10.12 -13.25 20.29
N PHE A 475 -10.01 -14.57 20.47
CA PHE A 475 -11.00 -15.53 19.94
C PHE A 475 -11.55 -16.56 20.94
N GLU A 476 -10.89 -16.87 22.05
CA GLU A 476 -11.34 -17.92 22.99
C GLU A 476 -12.31 -17.43 24.07
N ALA A 477 -12.57 -16.12 24.18
CA ALA A 477 -13.52 -15.59 25.15
C ALA A 477 -14.98 -16.09 24.96
N LYS A 478 -15.29 -16.93 23.96
CA LYS A 478 -16.66 -17.37 23.67
C LYS A 478 -16.90 -18.88 23.55
N THR A 479 -15.89 -19.75 23.56
CA THR A 479 -16.09 -21.22 23.42
C THR A 479 -16.03 -21.98 24.76
N GLY A 480 -15.57 -21.35 25.84
CA GLY A 480 -15.54 -21.95 27.17
C GLY A 480 -16.91 -22.04 27.83
N ASN A 481 -17.74 -23.02 27.43
CA ASN A 481 -18.84 -23.71 28.14
C ASN A 481 -19.79 -22.94 29.10
N MET A 482 -19.75 -21.61 29.15
CA MET A 482 -20.68 -20.77 29.88
C MET A 482 -21.91 -20.53 29.03
N LYS A 483 -22.85 -21.48 29.13
CA LYS A 483 -24.27 -21.19 28.91
C LYS A 483 -24.67 -19.98 29.77
N ARG A 484 -24.73 -18.79 29.18
CA ARG A 484 -25.71 -17.69 29.41
C ARG A 484 -25.06 -16.33 29.12
N GLY A 485 -25.52 -15.66 28.06
CA GLY A 485 -25.20 -14.24 27.83
C GLY A 485 -25.60 -13.79 26.43
N ALA A 486 -26.89 -13.52 26.25
CA ALA A 486 -27.50 -13.07 25.00
C ALA A 486 -26.79 -11.84 24.40
N GLY A 487 -26.21 -11.99 23.21
CA GLY A 487 -25.64 -10.88 22.47
C GLY A 487 -24.93 -11.28 21.18
N LYS A 488 -25.67 -11.16 20.07
CA LYS A 488 -25.26 -11.27 18.66
C LYS A 488 -24.98 -12.70 18.12
N VAL A 489 -25.86 -13.05 17.18
CA VAL A 489 -25.87 -14.13 16.18
C VAL A 489 -24.73 -15.15 16.30
N ASP A 490 -25.10 -16.35 16.73
CA ASP A 490 -24.29 -17.55 16.62
C ASP A 490 -24.26 -18.00 15.15
N ILE A 491 -23.18 -17.65 14.43
CA ILE A 491 -23.03 -17.94 13.00
C ILE A 491 -22.82 -19.45 12.79
N GLU A 492 -22.10 -20.13 13.68
CA GLU A 492 -21.94 -21.59 13.66
C GLU A 492 -23.29 -22.30 13.91
N GLY A 493 -24.02 -21.86 14.94
CA GLY A 493 -25.35 -22.39 15.26
C GLY A 493 -26.37 -22.12 14.14
N ALA A 494 -26.30 -20.96 13.49
CA ALA A 494 -27.13 -20.65 12.32
C ALA A 494 -26.77 -21.50 11.09
N LYS A 495 -25.48 -21.79 10.88
CA LYS A 495 -24.99 -22.66 9.80
C LYS A 495 -25.46 -24.10 10.00
N GLU A 496 -25.37 -24.63 11.22
CA GLU A 496 -25.89 -25.96 11.54
C GLU A 496 -27.42 -26.05 11.40
N PHE A 497 -28.15 -25.01 11.81
CA PHE A 497 -29.61 -25.00 11.70
C PHE A 497 -30.11 -24.88 10.25
N ALA A 498 -29.36 -24.17 9.39
CA ALA A 498 -29.69 -24.03 7.97
C ALA A 498 -29.40 -25.31 7.16
N LEU A 499 -28.38 -26.08 7.54
CA LEU A 499 -28.01 -27.33 6.85
C LEU A 499 -28.83 -28.54 7.30
N LYS A 500 -29.33 -28.59 8.55
CA LYS A 500 -30.20 -29.67 9.04
C LYS A 500 -31.58 -29.72 8.38
N GLY A 501 -31.96 -28.71 7.58
CA GLY A 501 -33.24 -28.66 6.86
C GLY A 501 -33.28 -29.34 5.49
N PHE A 502 -32.16 -29.85 4.97
CA PHE A 502 -32.06 -30.37 3.59
C PHE A 502 -31.62 -31.84 3.46
N SER A 503 -31.47 -32.58 4.56
CA SER A 503 -31.16 -34.02 4.49
C SER A 503 -32.46 -34.81 4.25
N ALA A 504 -32.61 -35.30 3.01
CA ALA A 504 -33.64 -36.28 2.64
C ALA A 504 -33.51 -37.56 3.50
N PRO A 505 -34.62 -38.26 3.80
CA PRO A 505 -34.58 -39.47 4.60
C PRO A 505 -33.88 -40.58 3.80
N THR A 506 -32.68 -40.96 4.23
CA THR A 506 -32.04 -42.20 3.77
C THR A 506 -32.54 -43.35 4.64
N ASP A 507 -33.20 -44.30 3.96
CA ASP A 507 -33.72 -45.56 4.50
C ASP A 507 -32.67 -46.31 5.33
N ASP A 508 -33.10 -46.72 6.52
CA ASP A 508 -32.42 -47.66 7.40
C ASP A 508 -32.44 -49.07 6.77
N SER A 509 -31.26 -49.67 6.57
CA SER A 509 -31.12 -51.12 6.55
C SER A 509 -29.69 -51.59 6.90
N ASP A 510 -29.62 -52.19 8.09
CA ASP A 510 -28.88 -53.40 8.50
C ASP A 510 -27.33 -53.44 8.50
N ASP A 511 -26.82 -53.38 9.74
CA ASP A 511 -25.98 -54.39 10.42
C ASP A 511 -25.20 -55.41 9.57
N SER A 512 -23.87 -55.37 9.63
CA SER A 512 -23.06 -56.41 10.30
C SER A 512 -21.53 -56.34 10.06
N SER A 513 -20.80 -56.53 11.15
CA SER A 513 -19.46 -57.16 11.28
C SER A 513 -18.18 -56.41 10.86
N SER A 514 -17.52 -55.85 11.88
CA SER A 514 -16.15 -56.19 12.31
C SER A 514 -15.09 -56.58 11.26
N SER A 515 -14.19 -55.65 10.95
CA SER A 515 -12.75 -55.93 10.88
C SER A 515 -11.95 -54.65 11.15
N SER A 516 -11.35 -54.61 12.33
CA SER A 516 -10.40 -53.61 12.79
C SER A 516 -9.09 -53.70 12.00
N ASN A 517 -8.95 -52.89 10.95
CA ASN A 517 -7.65 -52.44 10.45
C ASN A 517 -7.54 -50.96 10.77
N SER A 518 -6.98 -50.66 11.95
CA SER A 518 -6.50 -49.32 12.30
C SER A 518 -5.20 -49.09 11.54
N ASP A 519 -5.31 -48.84 10.24
CA ASP A 519 -4.20 -48.36 9.42
C ASP A 519 -3.94 -46.91 9.83
N ASP A 520 -3.01 -46.77 10.78
CA ASP A 520 -1.87 -45.85 10.80
C ASP A 520 -1.98 -44.63 9.85
N ASP A 521 -3.02 -43.82 10.03
CA ASP A 521 -3.10 -42.48 9.42
C ASP A 521 -2.25 -41.53 10.28
N SER A 522 -0.95 -41.81 10.34
CA SER A 522 0.07 -40.87 10.80
C SER A 522 0.25 -39.81 9.71
N SER A 523 -0.81 -39.09 9.37
CA SER A 523 -0.68 -37.80 8.71
C SER A 523 -0.03 -36.88 9.73
N THR A 524 1.31 -36.92 9.78
CA THR A 524 2.14 -35.91 10.42
C THR A 524 1.70 -34.60 9.83
N SER A 525 0.81 -33.89 10.53
CA SER A 525 0.30 -32.61 10.08
C SER A 525 1.52 -31.71 9.94
N GLU A 526 1.89 -31.40 8.70
CA GLU A 526 3.04 -30.56 8.42
C GLU A 526 2.81 -29.22 9.12
N LEU A 527 3.73 -28.90 10.03
CA LEU A 527 3.71 -27.62 10.71
C LEU A 527 4.12 -26.55 9.69
N PRO A 528 3.58 -25.32 9.79
CA PRO A 528 4.11 -24.23 8.98
C PRO A 528 5.60 -24.05 9.24
N MET A 529 6.33 -23.73 8.19
CA MET A 529 7.78 -23.57 8.25
C MET A 529 8.17 -22.11 8.08
N ILE A 530 9.08 -21.63 8.92
CA ILE A 530 9.72 -20.32 8.80
C ILE A 530 11.21 -20.57 8.57
N SER A 531 11.71 -20.18 7.40
CA SER A 531 13.12 -20.23 7.03
C SER A 531 13.70 -18.82 7.09
N VAL A 532 14.80 -18.64 7.83
CA VAL A 532 15.49 -17.36 8.00
C VAL A 532 16.94 -17.52 7.61
N GLY A 533 17.41 -16.78 6.63
CA GLY A 533 18.78 -16.82 6.13
C GLY A 533 19.41 -15.44 6.14
N THR A 534 20.59 -15.29 6.74
CA THR A 534 21.42 -14.10 6.51
C THR A 534 22.80 -14.49 6.01
N GLY A 535 23.33 -13.71 5.07
CA GLY A 535 24.66 -13.91 4.52
C GLY A 535 25.76 -13.40 5.45
N LYS A 536 26.90 -13.02 4.86
CA LYS A 536 28.11 -12.69 5.61
C LYS A 536 27.86 -11.52 6.57
N GLU A 537 28.30 -11.69 7.82
CA GLU A 537 28.28 -10.68 8.89
C GLU A 537 26.89 -10.30 9.42
N GLY A 538 25.83 -10.98 9.00
CA GLY A 538 24.50 -10.79 9.59
C GLY A 538 24.30 -11.60 10.87
N HIS A 539 23.62 -11.00 11.84
CA HIS A 539 23.12 -11.66 13.04
C HIS A 539 21.62 -11.93 12.91
N ILE A 540 21.19 -13.13 13.33
CA ILE A 540 19.76 -13.45 13.45
C ILE A 540 19.39 -13.40 14.93
N SER A 541 18.43 -12.54 15.25
CA SER A 541 17.80 -12.46 16.56
C SER A 541 16.38 -13.02 16.47
N LEU A 542 16.06 -13.89 17.43
CA LEU A 542 14.75 -14.51 17.56
C LEU A 542 14.21 -14.24 18.97
N GLU A 543 13.04 -13.63 19.05
CA GLU A 543 12.36 -13.34 20.31
C GLU A 543 10.89 -13.82 20.25
N THR A 544 10.42 -14.46 21.31
CA THR A 544 9.00 -14.81 21.47
C THR A 544 8.32 -13.72 22.31
N LEU A 545 7.29 -13.06 21.77
CA LEU A 545 6.62 -11.94 22.45
C LEU A 545 5.29 -12.38 23.03
N SER A 546 4.99 -11.97 24.28
CA SER A 546 3.58 -11.95 24.70
C SER A 546 2.82 -10.89 23.91
N TRP A 547 1.50 -11.03 23.88
CA TRP A 547 0.62 -9.98 23.38
C TRP A 547 0.89 -8.62 24.06
N MET A 548 1.18 -8.61 25.37
CA MET A 548 1.49 -7.39 26.10
C MET A 548 2.84 -6.79 25.68
N ASP A 549 3.87 -7.62 25.48
CA ASP A 549 5.19 -7.18 25.01
C ASP A 549 5.10 -6.60 23.59
N SER A 550 4.30 -7.23 22.72
CA SER A 550 4.02 -6.75 21.36
C SER A 550 3.35 -5.37 21.38
N ILE A 551 2.36 -5.15 22.25
CA ILE A 551 1.73 -3.84 22.46
C ILE A 551 2.75 -2.83 22.99
N GLN A 552 3.51 -3.17 24.02
CA GLN A 552 4.50 -2.26 24.60
C GLN A 552 5.54 -1.82 23.56
N ARG A 553 6.02 -2.76 22.73
CA ARG A 553 6.95 -2.46 21.63
C ARG A 553 6.31 -1.54 20.59
N ARG A 554 5.07 -1.80 20.20
CA ARG A 554 4.33 -1.00 19.21
C ARG A 554 4.08 0.44 19.66
N PHE A 555 3.89 0.67 20.95
CA PHE A 555 3.61 2.00 21.52
C PHE A 555 4.82 2.65 22.18
N GLY A 556 6.03 2.07 22.03
CA GLY A 556 7.25 2.62 22.61
C GLY A 556 7.23 2.68 24.15
N MET A 557 6.46 1.80 24.80
CA MET A 557 6.35 1.75 26.26
C MET A 557 7.45 0.91 26.93
N ARG A 558 8.25 0.16 26.15
CA ARG A 558 9.35 -0.65 26.70
C ARG A 558 10.50 0.29 27.09
N GLU A 559 10.84 0.35 28.37
CA GLU A 559 12.03 1.05 28.85
C GLU A 559 13.27 0.42 28.19
N LYS A 560 14.21 1.24 27.71
CA LYS A 560 15.47 0.74 27.14
C LYS A 560 16.31 0.15 28.27
N ASP A 561 16.48 -1.17 28.25
CA ASP A 561 17.42 -1.89 29.13
C ASP A 561 18.89 -1.68 28.72
#